data_AF-A0AAD5BHM7-F1
#
_entry.id   AF-A0AAD5BHM7-F1
#
_cell.length_a   1.000
_cell.length_b   1.000
_cell.length_c   1.000
_cell.angle_alpha   90.00
_cell.angle_beta   90.00
_cell.angle_gamma   90.00
#
_symmetry.space_group_name_H-M   'P 1'
#
loop_
_entity.id
_entity.type
_entity.pdbx_description
1 polymer ?
#
loop_
_entity_poly.entity_id
_entity_poly.type
_entity_poly.pdbx_seq_one_letter_code
_entity_poly.pdbx_strand_id
1 'polypeptide(L)'
;MSLLKTFTRSVHHKLPPAKYPKVKAETVELNPPRYGFRRVRPPILAQSPTTTLFPNSELAKLYVEHGKPIPNRFISQTDSERARAQFEKFQEDLAMDEPHFTQGENKVYLPGGRICLLRPNAKHTPYQAKFLVPKSMNKLDLRDYLWNIYGLRALNITVQLQPAKWTRSLSDLARYRVPQLKKMTIDMAEPFIWPEVPQKKIDDFKLQQTNSEEIVKHNMASGADKNKPLNAYDGLFEEPSKVERFIPKSARKGKKFDRLHQARSQVSSYLGL
;
A
#
# COMPACT_ATOMS: atom_id res chain seq x y z
N MET A 1 7.68 -38.49 -50.59
CA MET A 1 8.40 -37.25 -50.22
C MET A 1 8.89 -36.58 -51.49
N SER A 2 8.50 -35.34 -51.78
CA SER A 2 9.13 -34.49 -52.80
C SER A 2 9.01 -33.01 -52.43
N LEU A 3 9.95 -32.60 -51.58
CA LEU A 3 10.82 -31.41 -51.59
C LEU A 3 10.64 -30.28 -52.63
N LEU A 4 9.42 -29.86 -52.99
CA LEU A 4 9.21 -28.62 -53.77
C LEU A 4 8.18 -27.67 -53.13
N LYS A 5 8.19 -27.61 -51.79
CA LYS A 5 7.59 -26.53 -50.99
C LYS A 5 8.66 -25.52 -50.58
N THR A 6 9.22 -24.79 -51.53
CA THR A 6 10.01 -23.57 -51.26
C THR A 6 10.03 -22.70 -52.51
N PHE A 7 9.98 -21.37 -52.30
CA PHE A 7 9.88 -20.27 -53.28
C PHE A 7 8.45 -20.06 -53.81
N THR A 8 7.69 -19.01 -53.41
CA THR A 8 8.07 -17.60 -53.38
C THR A 8 7.25 -16.82 -52.35
N ARG A 9 7.90 -16.40 -51.25
CA ARG A 9 7.49 -15.18 -50.54
C ARG A 9 7.91 -13.98 -51.40
N SER A 10 7.04 -12.97 -51.46
CA SER A 10 7.25 -11.62 -52.01
C SER A 10 7.33 -11.46 -53.53
N VAL A 11 6.18 -11.47 -54.20
CA VAL A 11 6.01 -10.60 -55.38
C VAL A 11 5.57 -9.24 -54.86
N HIS A 12 6.52 -8.38 -54.47
CA HIS A 12 6.22 -6.95 -54.44
C HIS A 12 6.04 -6.54 -55.90
N HIS A 13 4.79 -6.34 -56.32
CA HIS A 13 4.50 -5.84 -57.65
C HIS A 13 4.88 -4.35 -57.71
N LYS A 14 6.18 -4.04 -57.72
CA LYS A 14 6.65 -2.71 -58.11
C LYS A 14 6.34 -2.55 -59.59
N LEU A 15 5.34 -1.74 -59.91
CA LEU A 15 5.05 -1.38 -61.29
C LEU A 15 6.32 -0.77 -61.92
N PRO A 16 6.68 -1.09 -63.17
CA PRO A 16 7.76 -0.39 -63.84
C PRO A 16 7.40 1.11 -63.93
N PRO A 17 8.38 2.04 -63.87
CA PRO A 17 8.11 3.48 -63.82
C PRO A 17 7.19 4.00 -64.94
N ALA A 18 7.22 3.35 -66.11
CA ALA A 18 6.35 3.66 -67.25
C ALA A 18 4.85 3.43 -66.99
N LYS A 19 4.50 2.54 -66.03
CA LYS A 19 3.12 2.23 -65.63
C LYS A 19 2.67 3.02 -64.41
N TYR A 20 3.46 3.94 -63.89
CA TYR A 20 3.01 4.82 -62.81
C TYR A 20 1.96 5.79 -63.33
N PRO A 21 0.92 6.10 -62.54
CA PRO A 21 0.00 7.17 -62.88
C PRO A 21 0.79 8.47 -63.00
N LYS A 22 0.65 9.17 -64.13
CA LYS A 22 1.31 10.45 -64.35
C LYS A 22 0.59 11.50 -63.49
N VAL A 23 1.14 11.80 -62.32
CA VAL A 23 0.60 12.83 -61.42
C VAL A 23 1.23 14.18 -61.79
N LYS A 24 0.43 15.23 -61.92
CA LYS A 24 0.92 16.60 -62.14
C LYS A 24 1.63 17.08 -60.87
N ALA A 25 2.86 17.56 -60.97
CA ALA A 25 3.66 17.99 -59.81
C ALA A 25 2.94 19.06 -58.94
N GLU A 26 2.18 19.95 -59.58
CA GLU A 26 1.39 21.01 -58.91
C GLU A 26 0.26 20.47 -58.02
N THR A 27 -0.17 19.22 -58.21
CA THR A 27 -1.23 18.58 -57.41
C THR A 27 -0.71 17.73 -56.26
N VAL A 28 0.61 17.58 -56.13
CA VAL A 28 1.24 16.73 -55.13
C VAL A 28 1.78 17.58 -53.99
N GLU A 29 1.21 17.43 -52.80
CA GLU A 29 1.78 18.00 -51.58
C GLU A 29 3.12 17.31 -51.27
N LEU A 30 4.22 18.03 -51.45
CA LEU A 30 5.59 17.49 -51.32
C LEU A 30 5.99 17.16 -49.87
N ASN A 31 5.34 17.79 -48.89
CA ASN A 31 5.60 17.63 -47.46
C ASN A 31 4.31 17.28 -46.69
N PRO A 32 3.76 16.07 -46.85
CA PRO A 32 2.61 15.64 -46.06
C PRO A 32 3.02 15.52 -44.57
N PRO A 33 2.15 15.92 -43.62
CA PRO A 33 2.46 15.79 -42.20
C PRO A 33 2.74 14.31 -41.83
N ARG A 34 3.79 14.10 -41.03
CA ARG A 34 4.34 12.76 -40.66
C ARG A 34 3.31 11.81 -40.04
N TYR A 35 2.28 12.38 -39.42
CA TYR A 35 1.02 11.72 -39.13
C TYR A 35 0.02 12.39 -40.06
N GLY A 36 -0.51 11.66 -41.06
CA GLY A 36 -1.45 12.24 -42.02
C GLY A 36 -2.65 12.88 -41.32
N PHE A 37 -3.53 13.55 -42.09
CA PHE A 37 -4.88 13.89 -41.65
C PHE A 37 -5.56 12.64 -41.11
N ARG A 38 -5.36 12.31 -39.82
CA ARG A 38 -6.18 11.32 -39.13
C ARG A 38 -7.55 11.95 -39.19
N ARG A 39 -8.41 11.41 -40.05
CA ARG A 39 -9.84 11.72 -40.01
C ARG A 39 -10.24 11.60 -38.55
N VAL A 40 -10.57 12.73 -37.93
CA VAL A 40 -11.06 12.76 -36.56
C VAL A 40 -12.36 11.98 -36.62
N ARG A 41 -12.32 10.72 -36.18
CA ARG A 41 -13.52 9.91 -36.13
C ARG A 41 -14.40 10.49 -35.03
N PRO A 42 -15.72 10.55 -35.23
CA PRO A 42 -16.60 10.87 -34.12
C PRO A 42 -16.34 9.86 -32.99
N PRO A 43 -16.44 10.29 -31.72
CA PRO A 43 -16.32 9.37 -30.60
C PRO A 43 -17.34 8.24 -30.74
N ILE A 44 -16.95 7.04 -30.30
CA ILE A 44 -17.90 5.91 -30.23
C ILE A 44 -19.00 6.31 -29.23
N LEU A 45 -20.23 5.80 -29.39
CA LEU A 45 -21.34 6.05 -28.44
C LEU A 45 -20.92 5.84 -26.98
N ALA A 46 -20.14 4.81 -26.71
CA ALA A 46 -19.49 4.48 -25.45
C ALA A 46 -18.58 5.57 -24.83
N GLN A 47 -18.10 6.49 -25.65
CA GLN A 47 -17.13 7.55 -25.35
C GLN A 47 -17.74 8.93 -25.52
N SER A 48 -19.06 9.03 -25.79
CA SER A 48 -19.70 10.34 -25.83
C SER A 48 -19.57 10.99 -24.45
N PRO A 49 -19.12 12.24 -24.36
CA PRO A 49 -19.01 12.92 -23.09
C PRO A 49 -20.41 13.11 -22.52
N THR A 50 -20.67 12.51 -21.37
CA THR A 50 -21.94 12.67 -20.66
C THR A 50 -21.68 13.41 -19.36
N THR A 51 -22.15 14.66 -19.26
CA THR A 51 -21.98 15.53 -18.06
C THR A 51 -23.10 15.32 -17.04
N THR A 52 -23.72 14.15 -17.04
CA THR A 52 -24.91 13.87 -16.25
C THR A 52 -24.58 13.00 -15.05
N LEU A 53 -25.45 13.02 -14.05
CA LEU A 53 -25.28 12.26 -12.81
C LEU A 53 -25.33 10.74 -13.05
N PHE A 54 -26.08 10.29 -14.08
CA PHE A 54 -26.29 8.88 -14.38
C PHE A 54 -25.85 8.56 -15.82
N PRO A 55 -24.54 8.66 -16.13
CA PRO A 55 -24.03 8.55 -17.50
C PRO A 55 -24.34 7.18 -18.12
N ASN A 56 -24.28 6.10 -17.34
CA ASN A 56 -24.57 4.76 -17.84
C ASN A 56 -26.03 4.62 -18.33
N SER A 57 -26.98 5.25 -17.66
CA SER A 57 -28.40 5.19 -18.05
C SER A 57 -28.66 5.94 -19.36
N GLU A 58 -27.99 7.08 -19.55
CA GLU A 58 -28.12 7.88 -20.76
C GLU A 58 -27.38 7.23 -21.93
N LEU A 59 -26.20 6.67 -21.68
CA LEU A 59 -25.52 5.83 -22.66
C LEU A 59 -26.41 4.67 -23.09
N ALA A 60 -27.05 3.96 -22.16
CA ALA A 60 -28.00 2.89 -22.51
C ALA A 60 -29.13 3.39 -23.43
N LYS A 61 -29.71 4.57 -23.14
CA LYS A 61 -30.73 5.22 -24.02
C LYS A 61 -30.17 5.54 -25.40
N LEU A 62 -28.97 6.14 -25.48
CA LEU A 62 -28.30 6.43 -26.75
C LEU A 62 -28.06 5.16 -27.59
N TYR A 63 -27.72 4.03 -26.97
CA TYR A 63 -27.57 2.75 -27.69
C TYR A 63 -28.90 2.28 -28.30
N VAL A 64 -30.01 2.39 -27.55
CA VAL A 64 -31.36 2.06 -28.02
C VAL A 64 -31.79 2.98 -29.16
N GLU A 65 -31.58 4.29 -29.03
CA GLU A 65 -31.89 5.30 -30.06
C GLU A 65 -31.14 5.03 -31.37
N HIS A 66 -29.88 4.59 -31.28
CA HIS A 66 -29.07 4.19 -32.43
C HIS A 66 -29.34 2.76 -32.93
N GLY A 67 -30.34 2.06 -32.38
CA GLY A 67 -30.72 0.71 -32.78
C GLY A 67 -29.64 -0.35 -32.51
N LYS A 68 -28.73 -0.09 -31.56
CA LYS A 68 -27.64 -1.01 -31.20
C LYS A 68 -27.97 -1.74 -29.90
N PRO A 69 -27.53 -3.00 -29.74
CA PRO A 69 -27.68 -3.69 -28.46
C PRO A 69 -26.84 -3.00 -27.39
N ILE A 70 -27.41 -2.92 -26.18
CA ILE A 70 -26.75 -2.29 -25.03
C ILE A 70 -25.61 -3.19 -24.53
N PRO A 71 -24.36 -2.71 -24.45
CA PRO A 71 -23.27 -3.44 -23.83
C PRO A 71 -23.55 -3.78 -22.36
N ASN A 72 -23.18 -4.99 -21.91
CA ASN A 72 -23.41 -5.46 -20.52
C ASN A 72 -22.92 -4.50 -19.43
N ARG A 73 -21.87 -3.71 -19.70
CA ARG A 73 -21.36 -2.71 -18.75
C ARG A 73 -22.32 -1.55 -18.45
N PHE A 74 -23.28 -1.30 -19.34
CA PHE A 74 -24.29 -0.25 -19.22
C PHE A 74 -25.65 -0.78 -18.78
N ILE A 75 -25.80 -2.10 -18.72
CA ILE A 75 -26.95 -2.75 -18.13
C ILE A 75 -26.76 -2.68 -16.62
N SER A 76 -27.39 -1.70 -15.96
CA SER A 76 -27.44 -1.69 -14.51
C SER A 76 -28.34 -2.83 -14.02
N GLN A 77 -27.89 -3.59 -13.03
CA GLN A 77 -28.76 -4.56 -12.34
C GLN A 77 -29.90 -3.85 -11.60
N THR A 78 -29.68 -2.59 -11.23
CA THR A 78 -30.66 -1.73 -10.56
C THR A 78 -31.37 -0.84 -11.57
N ASP A 79 -32.67 -0.66 -11.41
CA ASP A 79 -33.45 0.27 -12.25
C ASP A 79 -32.94 1.71 -12.09
N SER A 80 -32.78 2.42 -13.21
CA SER A 80 -32.26 3.80 -13.22
C SER A 80 -33.15 4.77 -12.45
N GLU A 81 -34.46 4.54 -12.45
CA GLU A 81 -35.46 5.32 -11.71
C GLU A 81 -35.28 5.17 -10.20
N ARG A 82 -35.01 3.96 -9.72
CA ARG A 82 -34.73 3.69 -8.31
C ARG A 82 -33.47 4.41 -7.83
N ALA A 83 -32.44 4.47 -8.66
CA ALA A 83 -31.22 5.21 -8.34
C ALA A 83 -31.47 6.72 -8.24
N ARG A 84 -32.34 7.28 -9.11
CA ARG A 84 -32.76 8.69 -9.04
C ARG A 84 -33.57 8.97 -7.77
N ALA A 85 -34.57 8.15 -7.47
CA ALA A 85 -35.37 8.29 -6.25
C ALA A 85 -34.52 8.18 -4.97
N GLN A 86 -33.52 7.28 -4.95
CA GLN A 86 -32.56 7.19 -3.84
C GLN A 86 -31.68 8.44 -3.71
N PHE A 87 -31.30 9.06 -4.83
CA PHE A 87 -30.53 10.28 -4.83
C PHE A 87 -31.36 11.49 -4.38
N GLU A 88 -32.60 11.60 -4.84
CA GLU A 88 -33.55 12.64 -4.40
C GLU A 88 -33.81 12.54 -2.91
N LYS A 89 -34.13 11.35 -2.40
CA LYS A 89 -34.27 11.11 -0.97
C LYS A 89 -33.00 11.49 -0.20
N PHE A 90 -31.83 11.13 -0.72
CA PHE A 90 -30.56 11.51 -0.12
C PHE A 90 -30.35 13.03 -0.04
N GLN A 91 -30.80 13.80 -1.05
CA GLN A 91 -30.76 15.27 -1.02
C GLN A 91 -31.74 15.85 -0.01
N GLU A 92 -32.93 15.26 0.12
CA GLU A 92 -33.93 15.64 1.13
C GLU A 92 -33.39 15.37 2.55
N ASP A 93 -32.85 14.16 2.80
CA ASP A 93 -32.25 13.79 4.09
C ASP A 93 -31.05 14.70 4.44
N LEU A 94 -30.31 15.18 3.44
CA LEU A 94 -29.26 16.18 3.63
C LEU A 94 -29.81 17.55 4.02
N ALA A 95 -30.89 18.00 3.38
CA ALA A 95 -31.51 19.28 3.68
C ALA A 95 -32.15 19.31 5.09
N MET A 96 -32.60 18.16 5.57
CA MET A 96 -33.22 17.99 6.89
C MET A 96 -32.23 17.65 8.01
N ASP A 97 -30.93 17.53 7.71
CA ASP A 97 -29.89 17.03 8.63
C ASP A 97 -30.18 15.65 9.25
N GLU A 98 -31.07 14.88 8.64
CA GLU A 98 -31.43 13.52 9.02
C GLU A 98 -30.36 12.52 8.55
N PRO A 99 -30.29 11.28 9.08
CA PRO A 99 -29.37 10.26 8.56
C PRO A 99 -29.58 10.04 7.05
N HIS A 100 -28.53 10.20 6.23
CA HIS A 100 -28.58 10.04 4.76
C HIS A 100 -28.71 8.58 4.27
N PHE A 101 -29.07 7.67 5.16
CA PHE A 101 -29.18 6.25 4.93
C PHE A 101 -30.24 5.64 5.84
N THR A 102 -30.79 4.51 5.43
CA THR A 102 -31.73 3.75 6.25
C THR A 102 -31.02 3.18 7.47
N GLN A 103 -31.42 3.63 8.67
CA GLN A 103 -30.91 3.09 9.92
C GLN A 103 -31.35 1.63 10.12
N GLY A 104 -30.50 0.83 10.76
CA GLY A 104 -30.79 -0.57 11.06
C GLY A 104 -31.76 -0.72 12.24
N GLU A 105 -32.53 -1.81 12.26
CA GLU A 105 -33.45 -2.12 13.36
C GLU A 105 -32.73 -2.58 14.64
N ASN A 106 -31.54 -3.17 14.51
CA ASN A 106 -30.77 -3.69 15.62
C ASN A 106 -30.00 -2.56 16.32
N LYS A 107 -30.49 -2.14 17.49
CA LYS A 107 -29.93 -1.05 18.28
C LYS A 107 -28.81 -1.55 19.20
N VAL A 108 -27.58 -1.16 18.89
CA VAL A 108 -26.41 -1.42 19.74
C VAL A 108 -26.12 -0.17 20.58
N TYR A 109 -26.54 -0.19 21.85
CA TYR A 109 -26.40 0.98 22.73
C TYR A 109 -24.95 1.25 23.17
N LEU A 110 -24.15 0.20 23.38
CA LEU A 110 -22.77 0.30 23.88
C LEU A 110 -21.80 -0.41 22.94
N PRO A 111 -21.37 0.22 21.83
CA PRO A 111 -20.45 -0.38 20.89
C PRO A 111 -19.03 -0.48 21.47
N GLY A 112 -18.47 -1.69 21.54
CA GLY A 112 -17.07 -1.92 21.98
C GLY A 112 -16.03 -1.79 20.86
N GLY A 113 -16.46 -1.67 19.60
CA GLY A 113 -15.57 -1.60 18.45
C GLY A 113 -14.88 -0.25 18.33
N ARG A 114 -13.54 -0.24 18.26
CA ARG A 114 -12.75 0.98 18.00
C ARG A 114 -12.34 1.05 16.53
N ILE A 115 -12.33 2.25 15.98
CA ILE A 115 -11.77 2.53 14.66
C ILE A 115 -10.54 3.43 14.81
N CYS A 116 -9.53 3.22 13.95
CA CYS A 116 -8.33 4.06 13.95
C CYS A 116 -8.24 4.82 12.63
N LEU A 117 -8.25 6.16 12.68
CA LEU A 117 -7.98 6.98 11.51
C LEU A 117 -6.53 6.79 11.06
N LEU A 118 -6.33 6.48 9.78
CA LEU A 118 -5.05 6.28 9.16
C LEU A 118 -4.65 7.52 8.37
N ARG A 119 -3.34 7.77 8.26
CA ARG A 119 -2.83 8.80 7.35
C ARG A 119 -3.23 8.49 5.89
N PRO A 120 -3.56 9.52 5.09
CA PRO A 120 -3.85 9.36 3.67
C PRO A 120 -2.61 8.84 2.94
N ASN A 121 -2.86 8.16 1.83
CA ASN A 121 -1.83 7.68 0.91
C ASN A 121 -1.83 8.61 -0.30
N ALA A 122 -0.78 8.61 -1.12
CA ALA A 122 -0.66 9.45 -2.30
C ALA A 122 -1.84 9.32 -3.30
N LYS A 123 -2.54 8.17 -3.30
CA LYS A 123 -3.72 7.94 -4.14
C LYS A 123 -5.02 8.55 -3.62
N HIS A 124 -5.05 9.00 -2.36
CA HIS A 124 -6.26 9.51 -1.72
C HIS A 124 -6.36 11.02 -1.89
N THR A 125 -7.58 11.50 -2.11
CA THR A 125 -7.88 12.93 -2.16
C THR A 125 -8.10 13.47 -0.73
N PRO A 126 -8.04 14.80 -0.52
CA PRO A 126 -8.38 15.41 0.78
C PRO A 126 -9.82 15.10 1.23
N TYR A 127 -10.73 14.80 0.30
CA TYR A 127 -12.10 14.38 0.58
C TYR A 127 -12.20 12.89 0.99
N GLN A 128 -11.06 12.20 1.08
CA GLN A 128 -11.00 10.79 1.46
C GLN A 128 -10.30 10.58 2.79
N ALA A 129 -10.96 9.85 3.68
CA ALA A 129 -10.38 9.36 4.91
C ALA A 129 -10.31 7.83 4.91
N LYS A 130 -9.33 7.27 5.62
CA LYS A 130 -9.13 5.82 5.70
C LYS A 130 -9.06 5.38 7.15
N PHE A 131 -9.78 4.33 7.49
CA PHE A 131 -9.83 3.78 8.84
C PHE A 131 -9.33 2.34 8.85
N LEU A 132 -8.62 1.97 9.92
CA LEU A 132 -8.50 0.59 10.35
C LEU A 132 -9.72 0.27 11.21
N VAL A 133 -10.39 -0.82 10.86
CA VAL A 133 -11.71 -1.17 11.38
C VAL A 133 -11.71 -2.61 11.89
N PRO A 134 -12.53 -2.98 12.90
CA PRO A 134 -12.67 -4.38 13.31
C PRO A 134 -13.05 -5.27 12.11
N LYS A 135 -12.47 -6.48 12.07
CA LYS A 135 -12.69 -7.41 10.94
C LYS A 135 -14.18 -7.73 10.73
N SER A 136 -14.94 -7.81 11.82
CA SER A 136 -16.39 -8.10 11.84
C SER A 136 -17.28 -6.93 11.40
N MET A 137 -16.83 -5.68 11.50
CA MET A 137 -17.68 -4.50 11.26
C MET A 137 -18.06 -4.38 9.79
N ASN A 138 -19.34 -4.20 9.48
CA ASN A 138 -19.82 -4.03 8.11
C ASN A 138 -19.57 -2.60 7.58
N LYS A 139 -19.73 -2.42 6.26
CA LYS A 139 -19.70 -1.10 5.62
C LYS A 139 -20.83 -0.20 6.14
N LEU A 140 -22.02 -0.78 6.31
CA LEU A 140 -23.20 -0.08 6.83
C LEU A 140 -22.97 0.34 8.28
N ASP A 141 -22.44 -0.57 9.10
CA ASP A 141 -22.11 -0.28 10.49
C ASP A 141 -21.07 0.82 10.63
N LEU A 142 -20.04 0.88 9.75
CA LEU A 142 -19.08 1.98 9.79
C LEU A 142 -19.75 3.32 9.45
N ARG A 143 -20.65 3.33 8.46
CA ARG A 143 -21.40 4.54 8.09
C ARG A 143 -22.22 5.05 9.28
N ASP A 144 -22.94 4.14 9.93
CA ASP A 144 -23.77 4.43 11.09
C ASP A 144 -22.94 4.86 12.31
N TYR A 145 -21.81 4.20 12.54
CA TYR A 145 -20.86 4.53 13.61
C TYR A 145 -20.29 5.95 13.43
N LEU A 146 -19.88 6.32 12.21
CA LEU A 146 -19.34 7.66 11.93
C LEU A 146 -20.41 8.75 12.08
N TRP A 147 -21.65 8.47 11.65
CA TRP A 147 -22.77 9.38 11.79
C TRP A 147 -23.16 9.59 13.26
N ASN A 148 -23.45 8.52 14.00
CA ASN A 148 -23.98 8.63 15.37
C ASN A 148 -22.93 9.07 16.40
N ILE A 149 -21.66 8.68 16.25
CA ILE A 149 -20.62 8.98 17.25
C ILE A 149 -19.84 10.24 16.91
N TYR A 150 -19.54 10.48 15.62
CA TYR A 150 -18.72 11.60 15.19
C TYR A 150 -19.49 12.67 14.42
N GLY A 151 -20.77 12.48 14.10
CA GLY A 151 -21.55 13.40 13.27
C GLY A 151 -21.08 13.44 11.81
N LEU A 152 -20.28 12.47 11.37
CA LEU A 152 -19.62 12.51 10.06
C LEU A 152 -20.40 11.69 9.03
N ARG A 153 -20.78 12.35 7.92
CA ARG A 153 -21.51 11.72 6.81
C ARG A 153 -20.55 11.08 5.81
N ALA A 154 -20.46 9.76 5.84
CA ALA A 154 -19.71 8.98 4.86
C ALA A 154 -20.58 8.68 3.62
N LEU A 155 -20.28 9.36 2.50
CA LEU A 155 -21.04 9.26 1.25
C LEU A 155 -20.86 7.88 0.62
N ASN A 156 -19.62 7.59 0.24
CA ASN A 156 -19.22 6.31 -0.32
C ASN A 156 -18.19 5.66 0.60
N ILE A 157 -18.27 4.34 0.70
CA ILE A 157 -17.35 3.55 1.53
C ILE A 157 -16.85 2.36 0.71
N THR A 158 -15.54 2.22 0.65
CA THR A 158 -14.86 1.11 -0.02
C THR A 158 -14.11 0.28 1.01
N VAL A 159 -14.20 -1.05 0.90
CA VAL A 159 -13.66 -1.98 1.90
C VAL A 159 -12.47 -2.73 1.31
N GLN A 160 -11.38 -2.80 2.07
CA GLN A 160 -10.16 -3.51 1.71
C GLN A 160 -9.78 -4.43 2.88
N LEU A 161 -10.02 -5.74 2.72
CA LEU A 161 -9.51 -6.74 3.65
C LEU A 161 -8.10 -7.15 3.20
N GLN A 162 -7.08 -6.82 3.99
CA GLN A 162 -5.71 -7.13 3.63
C GLN A 162 -5.43 -8.63 3.78
N PRO A 163 -4.67 -9.24 2.85
CA PRO A 163 -4.25 -10.62 2.98
C PRO A 163 -3.33 -10.78 4.20
N ALA A 164 -3.55 -11.84 4.97
CA ALA A 164 -2.69 -12.18 6.09
C ALA A 164 -1.37 -12.76 5.59
N LYS A 165 -0.26 -12.23 6.09
CA LYS A 165 1.08 -12.76 5.82
C LYS A 165 1.37 -13.94 6.75
N TRP A 166 2.10 -14.93 6.25
CA TRP A 166 2.67 -15.99 7.09
C TRP A 166 3.86 -15.45 7.86
N THR A 167 3.87 -15.67 9.16
CA THR A 167 4.95 -15.31 10.07
C THR A 167 5.36 -16.53 10.88
N ARG A 168 6.59 -16.50 11.38
CA ARG A 168 7.11 -17.44 12.36
C ARG A 168 7.76 -16.64 13.47
N SER A 169 7.63 -17.09 14.71
CA SER A 169 8.46 -16.50 15.78
C SER A 169 9.85 -17.15 15.75
N LEU A 170 10.83 -16.55 16.43
CA LEU A 170 12.17 -17.12 16.50
C LEU A 170 12.21 -18.39 17.38
N SER A 171 11.32 -18.46 18.37
CA SER A 171 11.24 -19.57 19.34
C SER A 171 10.27 -20.68 18.93
N ASP A 172 9.24 -20.36 18.16
CA ASP A 172 8.22 -21.32 17.69
C ASP A 172 8.51 -21.75 16.25
N LEU A 173 8.62 -23.07 16.03
CA LEU A 173 8.87 -23.64 14.71
C LEU A 173 7.63 -23.59 13.82
N ALA A 174 6.44 -23.45 14.40
CA ALA A 174 5.19 -23.43 13.63
C ALA A 174 4.99 -22.08 12.91
N ARG A 175 4.60 -22.16 11.64
CA ARG A 175 4.17 -20.98 10.86
C ARG A 175 2.71 -20.70 11.18
N TYR A 176 2.38 -19.45 11.47
CA TYR A 176 1.01 -18.98 11.64
C TYR A 176 0.76 -17.73 10.79
N ARG A 177 -0.52 -17.38 10.60
CA ARG A 177 -0.91 -16.18 9.86
C ARG A 177 -1.15 -15.02 10.81
N VAL A 178 -0.63 -13.85 10.45
CA VAL A 178 -0.93 -12.57 11.13
C VAL A 178 -2.43 -12.27 11.00
N PRO A 179 -3.08 -11.61 11.97
CA PRO A 179 -4.46 -11.15 11.82
C PRO A 179 -4.67 -10.34 10.53
N GLN A 180 -5.76 -10.64 9.82
CA GLN A 180 -6.18 -9.86 8.66
C GLN A 180 -6.69 -8.50 9.12
N LEU A 181 -6.11 -7.45 8.55
CA LEU A 181 -6.48 -6.07 8.83
C LEU A 181 -7.55 -5.61 7.84
N LYS A 182 -8.70 -5.16 8.35
CA LYS A 182 -9.76 -4.57 7.52
C LYS A 182 -9.58 -3.06 7.51
N LYS A 183 -9.42 -2.50 6.31
CA LYS A 183 -9.32 -1.06 6.08
C LYS A 183 -10.53 -0.61 5.30
N MET A 184 -11.13 0.51 5.70
CA MET A 184 -12.22 1.12 4.96
C MET A 184 -11.82 2.54 4.57
N THR A 185 -12.10 2.91 3.34
CA THR A 185 -11.90 4.24 2.79
C THR A 185 -13.25 4.89 2.57
N ILE A 186 -13.44 6.08 3.12
CA ILE A 186 -14.67 6.84 3.01
C ILE A 186 -14.45 8.06 2.13
N ASP A 187 -15.47 8.43 1.36
CA ASP A 187 -15.58 9.70 0.66
C ASP A 187 -16.49 10.62 1.48
N MET A 188 -16.03 11.85 1.73
CA MET A 188 -16.69 12.85 2.58
C MET A 188 -16.98 14.11 1.77
N ALA A 189 -17.95 14.91 2.21
CA ALA A 189 -18.27 16.19 1.58
C ALA A 189 -17.21 17.25 1.88
N GLU A 190 -16.65 17.25 3.10
CA GLU A 190 -15.65 18.21 3.54
C GLU A 190 -14.23 17.65 3.41
N PRO A 191 -13.24 18.48 3.00
CA PRO A 191 -11.87 18.04 2.90
C PRO A 191 -11.20 17.99 4.29
N PHE A 192 -10.35 16.98 4.51
CA PHE A 192 -9.56 16.83 5.72
C PHE A 192 -8.10 16.56 5.40
N ILE A 193 -7.20 17.28 6.07
CA ILE A 193 -5.75 17.10 5.96
C ILE A 193 -5.20 16.89 7.38
N TRP A 194 -4.31 15.91 7.51
CA TRP A 194 -3.67 15.63 8.78
C TRP A 194 -2.73 16.78 9.19
N PRO A 195 -2.67 17.13 10.49
CA PRO A 195 -1.67 18.07 10.97
C PRO A 195 -0.26 17.53 10.75
N GLU A 196 0.67 18.44 10.48
CA GLU A 196 2.08 18.10 10.30
C GLU A 196 2.68 17.55 11.60
N VAL A 197 3.49 16.50 11.48
CA VAL A 197 4.17 15.90 12.63
C VAL A 197 5.49 16.64 12.85
N PRO A 198 5.78 17.13 14.06
CA PRO A 198 7.03 17.81 14.36
C PRO A 198 8.26 16.94 14.03
N GLN A 199 9.23 17.51 13.32
CA GLN A 199 10.40 16.78 12.82
C GLN A 199 11.24 16.16 13.93
N LYS A 200 11.42 16.89 15.05
CA LYS A 200 12.10 16.39 16.26
C LYS A 200 11.55 15.03 16.73
N LYS A 201 10.22 14.88 16.80
CA LYS A 201 9.61 13.62 17.22
C LYS A 201 9.93 12.48 16.27
N ILE A 202 9.96 12.76 14.96
CA ILE A 202 10.29 11.76 13.94
C ILE A 202 11.74 11.30 14.11
N ASP A 203 12.65 12.25 14.34
CA ASP A 203 14.07 11.96 14.54
C ASP A 203 14.31 11.19 15.83
N ASP A 204 13.62 11.55 16.92
CA ASP A 204 13.66 10.83 18.19
C ASP A 204 13.21 9.37 18.03
N PHE A 205 12.09 9.12 17.33
CA PHE A 205 11.60 7.77 17.07
C PHE A 205 12.58 6.96 16.21
N LYS A 206 13.19 7.59 15.20
CA LYS A 206 14.21 6.93 14.37
C LYS A 206 15.44 6.57 15.21
N LEU A 207 15.93 7.49 16.03
CA LEU A 207 17.10 7.29 16.89
C LEU A 207 16.85 6.17 17.91
N GLN A 208 15.66 6.15 18.53
CA GLN A 208 15.26 5.05 19.41
C GLN A 208 15.24 3.71 18.67
N GLN A 209 14.68 3.68 17.45
CA GLN A 209 14.64 2.48 16.64
C GLN A 209 16.06 2.00 16.29
N THR A 210 16.92 2.88 15.78
CA THR A 210 18.30 2.51 15.41
C THR A 210 19.10 2.02 16.61
N ASN A 211 19.00 2.69 17.75
CA ASN A 211 19.65 2.26 18.99
C ASN A 211 19.16 0.88 19.43
N SER A 212 17.85 0.63 19.37
CA SER A 212 17.28 -0.68 19.71
C SER A 212 17.76 -1.79 18.78
N GLU A 213 17.86 -1.51 17.47
CA GLU A 213 18.35 -2.44 16.47
C GLU A 213 19.84 -2.75 16.67
N GLU A 214 20.65 -1.76 17.03
CA GLU A 214 22.08 -1.95 17.35
C GLU A 214 22.27 -2.85 18.57
N ILE A 215 21.50 -2.64 19.64
CA ILE A 215 21.53 -3.50 20.82
C ILE A 215 21.15 -4.94 20.46
N VAL A 216 20.08 -5.12 19.68
CA VAL A 216 19.66 -6.47 19.24
C VAL A 216 20.76 -7.13 18.40
N LYS A 217 21.37 -6.39 17.46
CA LYS A 217 22.49 -6.90 16.64
C LYS A 217 23.68 -7.29 17.49
N HIS A 218 24.04 -6.49 18.48
CA HIS A 218 25.14 -6.78 19.41
C HIS A 218 24.86 -8.03 20.24
N ASN A 219 23.63 -8.19 20.76
CA ASN A 219 23.22 -9.40 21.49
C ASN A 219 23.24 -10.66 20.62
N MET A 220 22.98 -10.52 19.33
CA MET A 220 23.07 -11.61 18.34
C MET A 220 24.48 -11.79 17.75
N ALA A 221 25.47 -10.99 18.15
CA ALA A 221 26.82 -11.05 17.62
C ALA A 221 27.54 -12.35 18.02
N SER A 222 28.47 -12.79 17.17
CA SER A 222 29.22 -14.04 17.35
C SER A 222 30.72 -13.82 17.15
N GLY A 223 31.55 -14.67 17.76
CA GLY A 223 33.01 -14.56 17.64
C GLY A 223 33.59 -13.24 18.18
N ALA A 224 34.45 -12.61 17.38
CA ALA A 224 35.13 -11.36 17.72
C ALA A 224 34.22 -10.12 17.67
N ASP A 225 33.05 -10.21 17.01
CA ASP A 225 32.10 -9.10 16.94
C ASP A 225 31.50 -8.75 18.30
N LYS A 226 31.52 -9.69 19.27
CA LYS A 226 31.13 -9.43 20.67
C LYS A 226 32.03 -8.44 21.38
N ASN A 227 33.24 -8.22 20.87
CA ASN A 227 34.20 -7.29 21.44
C ASN A 227 34.13 -5.91 20.78
N LYS A 228 33.28 -5.72 19.75
CA LYS A 228 33.08 -4.40 19.15
C LYS A 228 32.34 -3.50 20.14
N PRO A 229 32.75 -2.24 20.31
CA PRO A 229 32.05 -1.32 21.19
C PRO A 229 30.62 -1.09 20.70
N LEU A 230 29.69 -0.96 21.64
CA LEU A 230 28.29 -0.66 21.37
C LEU A 230 28.12 0.87 21.31
N ASN A 231 27.86 1.40 20.11
CA ASN A 231 27.69 2.84 19.89
C ASN A 231 26.25 3.35 20.15
N ALA A 232 25.36 2.49 20.63
CA ALA A 232 23.97 2.84 20.89
C ALA A 232 23.85 3.87 22.03
N TYR A 233 22.87 4.78 21.91
CA TYR A 233 22.62 5.85 22.89
C TYR A 233 23.86 6.70 23.19
N ASP A 234 24.55 7.16 22.13
CA ASP A 234 25.71 8.05 22.23
C ASP A 234 26.84 7.47 23.09
N GLY A 235 27.09 6.17 22.93
CA GLY A 235 28.17 5.47 23.65
C GLY A 235 27.93 5.29 25.14
N LEU A 236 26.69 5.48 25.65
CA LEU A 236 26.36 5.27 27.06
C LEU A 236 26.74 3.87 27.57
N PHE A 237 26.75 2.89 26.67
CA PHE A 237 27.09 1.49 26.94
C PHE A 237 28.48 1.09 26.41
N GLU A 238 29.30 2.04 25.97
CA GLU A 238 30.63 1.76 25.45
C GLU A 238 31.57 1.38 26.61
N GLU A 239 32.08 0.15 26.59
CA GLU A 239 33.15 -0.23 27.50
C GLU A 239 34.47 0.42 27.07
N PRO A 240 35.23 1.07 27.98
CA PRO A 240 36.49 1.69 27.62
C PRO A 240 37.45 0.63 27.09
N SER A 241 38.01 0.88 25.89
CA SER A 241 38.98 -0.03 25.29
C SER A 241 40.19 -0.23 26.23
N LYS A 242 40.38 -1.47 26.69
CA LYS A 242 41.53 -1.80 27.53
C LYS A 242 42.74 -2.03 26.64
N VAL A 243 43.77 -1.19 26.81
CA VAL A 243 45.08 -1.44 26.20
C VAL A 243 45.74 -2.59 26.94
N GLU A 244 45.57 -3.81 26.43
CA GLU A 244 46.18 -5.00 27.01
C GLU A 244 47.51 -5.34 26.32
N ARG A 245 48.55 -5.64 27.11
CA ARG A 245 49.77 -6.27 26.59
C ARG A 245 49.48 -7.74 26.27
N PHE A 246 50.05 -8.25 25.18
CA PHE A 246 49.89 -9.66 24.81
C PHE A 246 50.54 -10.57 25.86
N ILE A 247 49.71 -11.31 26.60
CA ILE A 247 50.15 -12.32 27.56
C ILE A 247 49.45 -13.64 27.20
N PRO A 248 50.19 -14.71 26.85
CA PRO A 248 49.57 -15.98 26.48
C PRO A 248 48.80 -16.59 27.65
N LYS A 249 47.65 -17.22 27.35
CA LYS A 249 46.74 -17.81 28.37
C LYS A 249 47.46 -18.83 29.27
N SER A 250 48.39 -19.60 28.72
CA SER A 250 49.19 -20.59 29.46
C SER A 250 50.09 -19.92 30.51
N ALA A 251 50.83 -18.87 30.15
CA ALA A 251 51.67 -18.12 31.08
C ALA A 251 50.86 -17.43 32.18
N ARG A 252 49.66 -16.93 31.85
CA ARG A 252 48.75 -16.31 32.83
C ARG A 252 48.22 -17.33 33.84
N LYS A 253 47.97 -18.58 33.42
CA LYS A 253 47.55 -19.68 34.31
C LYS A 253 48.71 -20.18 35.19
N GLY A 254 49.91 -20.35 34.62
CA GLY A 254 51.11 -20.76 35.36
C GLY A 254 51.40 -19.84 36.55
N LYS A 255 51.41 -18.52 36.33
CA LYS A 255 51.63 -17.53 37.41
C LYS A 255 50.57 -17.58 38.53
N LYS A 256 49.32 -17.96 38.23
CA LYS A 256 48.29 -18.17 39.27
C LYS A 256 48.55 -19.46 40.07
N PHE A 257 48.98 -20.52 39.39
CA PHE A 257 49.32 -21.80 40.00
C PHE A 257 50.56 -21.68 40.89
N ASP A 258 51.60 -20.98 40.42
CA ASP A 258 52.82 -20.69 41.19
C ASP A 258 52.51 -19.84 42.42
N ARG A 259 51.65 -18.81 42.30
CA ARG A 259 51.19 -18.02 43.46
C ARG A 259 50.39 -18.85 44.46
N LEU A 260 49.53 -19.76 44.01
CA LEU A 260 48.77 -20.66 44.89
C LEU A 260 49.69 -21.68 45.58
N HIS A 261 50.70 -22.19 44.89
CA HIS A 261 51.72 -23.06 45.46
C HIS A 261 52.58 -22.33 46.49
N GLN A 262 53.01 -21.10 46.20
CA GLN A 262 53.75 -20.25 47.14
C GLN A 262 52.91 -19.89 48.37
N ALA A 263 51.62 -19.58 48.21
CA ALA A 263 50.71 -19.34 49.32
C ALA A 263 50.47 -20.61 50.16
N ARG A 264 50.31 -21.77 49.51
CA ARG A 264 50.19 -23.07 50.20
C ARG A 264 51.45 -23.47 50.95
N SER A 265 52.63 -23.26 50.36
CA SER A 265 53.91 -23.54 51.02
C SER A 265 54.15 -22.61 52.20
N GLN A 266 53.77 -21.33 52.09
CA GLN A 266 53.80 -20.40 53.21
C GLN A 266 52.87 -20.86 54.34
N VAL A 267 51.62 -21.23 54.04
CA VAL A 267 50.68 -21.74 55.05
C VAL A 267 51.17 -23.05 55.69
N SER A 268 51.78 -23.98 54.94
CA SER A 268 52.42 -25.19 55.50
C SER A 268 53.56 -24.83 56.45
N SER A 269 54.42 -23.89 56.05
CA SER A 269 55.52 -23.42 56.90
C SER A 269 55.06 -22.73 58.19
N TYR A 270 53.89 -22.08 58.18
CA TYR A 270 53.28 -21.50 59.39
C TYR A 270 52.55 -22.53 60.25
N LEU A 271 52.10 -23.66 59.69
CA LEU A 271 51.38 -24.73 60.40
C LEU A 271 52.28 -25.89 60.87
N GLY A 272 53.59 -25.85 60.56
CA GLY A 272 54.56 -26.83 61.05
C GLY A 272 54.37 -28.25 60.52
N LEU A 273 53.73 -28.40 59.36
CA LEU A 273 53.65 -29.63 58.56
C LEU A 273 54.50 -29.47 57.30
#